data_AF-A0A534XAB3-F1
#
_entry.id   AF-A0A534XAB3-F1
#
_cell.length_a   1.000
_cell.length_b   1.000
_cell.length_c   1.000
_cell.angle_alpha   90.00
_cell.angle_beta   90.00
_cell.angle_gamma   90.00
#
_symmetry.space_group_name_H-M   'P 1'
#
loop_
_entity.id
_entity.type
_entity.pdbx_description
1 polymer ?
#
loop_
_entity_poly.entity_id
_entity_poly.type
_entity_poly.pdbx_seq_one_letter_code
_entity_poly.pdbx_strand_id
1 'polypeptide(L)'
;MPGDTPRGAGPGEVQSLRTYRGEGQRGIRPHAAPPLPKPLGRGLPEGDPSVAAVRVLVDTDILIDYFNTGAHGGLLGDPRSRIYYSVVTRKELLAKKGLSSAERGAIAEALRRFRLVPLGSAIAGRYWSLRRRYPDLEKEDALIAATALVKKLPLLTGNWKHFRHVAGLALYAGRQGAA
;
A
#
# COMPACT_ATOMS: atom_id res chain seq x y z
N MET A 1 -62.32 -14.02 -25.52
CA MET A 1 -61.83 -12.79 -26.19
C MET A 1 -62.72 -11.65 -25.75
N PRO A 2 -62.24 -10.42 -25.45
CA PRO A 2 -60.88 -9.84 -25.42
C PRO A 2 -60.44 -9.50 -23.96
N GLY A 3 -59.30 -8.93 -23.59
CA GLY A 3 -58.18 -8.29 -24.29
C GLY A 3 -57.10 -7.86 -23.26
N ASP A 4 -55.90 -7.63 -23.78
CA ASP A 4 -54.60 -7.42 -23.11
C ASP A 4 -54.41 -6.05 -22.38
N THR A 5 -53.80 -6.12 -21.18
CA THR A 5 -52.73 -5.32 -20.49
C THR A 5 -52.51 -3.79 -20.72
N PRO A 6 -51.66 -3.05 -19.94
CA PRO A 6 -50.93 -3.33 -18.67
C PRO A 6 -50.90 -2.18 -17.62
N ARG A 7 -50.17 -2.43 -16.50
CA ARG A 7 -49.15 -1.55 -15.86
C ARG A 7 -49.50 -0.96 -14.48
N GLY A 8 -48.70 -1.34 -13.48
CA GLY A 8 -48.65 -0.69 -12.16
C GLY A 8 -47.84 -1.51 -11.15
N ALA A 9 -46.52 -1.51 -11.28
CA ALA A 9 -45.59 -2.17 -10.37
C ALA A 9 -45.68 -1.57 -8.96
N GLY A 10 -45.89 -2.41 -7.95
CA GLY A 10 -45.82 -2.05 -6.54
C GLY A 10 -44.40 -1.71 -6.09
N PRO A 11 -44.23 -0.97 -4.99
CA PRO A 11 -42.93 -0.54 -4.52
C PRO A 11 -42.09 -1.73 -4.05
N GLY A 12 -40.99 -1.96 -4.77
CA GLY A 12 -39.98 -2.95 -4.45
C GLY A 12 -39.28 -2.65 -3.13
N GLU A 13 -39.29 -3.69 -2.30
CA GLU A 13 -38.57 -3.90 -1.07
C GLU A 13 -37.10 -3.44 -1.17
N VAL A 14 -36.74 -2.41 -0.40
CA VAL A 14 -35.36 -1.90 -0.32
C VAL A 14 -34.57 -2.87 0.56
N GLN A 15 -33.86 -3.80 -0.08
CA GLN A 15 -33.10 -4.81 0.63
C GLN A 15 -31.90 -4.17 1.34
N SER A 16 -31.99 -4.20 2.67
CA SER A 16 -31.04 -3.72 3.67
C SER A 16 -29.56 -3.90 3.28
N LEU A 17 -28.84 -2.78 3.19
CA LEU A 17 -27.38 -2.75 3.15
C LEU A 17 -26.86 -3.42 4.43
N ARG A 18 -26.37 -4.66 4.31
CA ARG A 18 -25.55 -5.30 5.34
C ARG A 18 -24.34 -4.40 5.59
N THR A 19 -24.32 -3.79 6.77
CA THR A 19 -23.17 -3.08 7.31
C THR A 19 -22.01 -4.07 7.41
N TYR A 20 -21.00 -3.89 6.57
CA TYR A 20 -19.71 -4.56 6.72
C TYR A 20 -19.10 -4.08 8.04
N ARG A 21 -19.25 -4.92 9.07
CA ARG A 21 -18.58 -4.81 10.35
C ARG A 21 -17.10 -5.09 10.10
N GLY A 22 -16.32 -4.02 9.92
CA GLY A 22 -14.87 -4.13 9.75
C GLY A 22 -14.24 -4.70 11.02
N GLU A 23 -13.80 -5.95 10.96
CA GLU A 23 -12.99 -6.57 11.99
C GLU A 23 -11.63 -5.85 12.07
N GLY A 24 -11.25 -5.43 13.28
CA GLY A 24 -9.85 -5.26 13.69
C GLY A 24 -8.98 -4.29 12.91
N GLN A 25 -9.41 -3.03 12.71
CA GLN A 25 -8.48 -1.99 12.23
C GLN A 25 -7.39 -1.73 13.28
N ARG A 26 -6.14 -2.16 12.99
CA ARG A 26 -4.95 -1.76 13.76
C ARG A 26 -4.81 -0.23 13.68
N GLY A 27 -5.21 0.45 14.76
CA GLY A 27 -5.10 1.90 14.89
C GLY A 27 -3.64 2.36 14.86
N ILE A 28 -3.36 3.50 14.21
CA ILE A 28 -2.18 4.29 14.57
C ILE A 28 -2.50 4.81 15.96
N ARG A 29 -1.74 4.38 16.98
CA ARG A 29 -1.89 4.88 18.35
C ARG A 29 -0.77 5.89 18.59
N PRO A 30 -1.02 7.20 18.44
CA PRO A 30 -0.03 8.19 18.76
C PRO A 30 0.04 8.30 20.28
N HIS A 31 1.00 7.63 20.92
CA HIS A 31 1.50 8.10 22.22
C HIS A 31 2.57 9.18 22.06
N ALA A 32 3.05 9.38 20.83
CA ALA A 32 3.87 10.49 20.41
C ALA A 32 3.63 10.68 18.91
N ALA A 33 3.84 11.89 18.39
CA ALA A 33 4.02 12.06 16.96
C ALA A 33 5.06 11.01 16.48
N PRO A 34 4.86 10.35 15.32
CA PRO A 34 5.89 9.48 14.76
C PRO A 34 7.21 10.25 14.82
N PRO A 35 8.30 9.69 15.39
CA PRO A 35 9.53 10.45 15.55
C PRO A 35 9.88 11.03 14.20
N LEU A 36 9.79 12.36 14.07
CA LEU A 36 10.13 13.03 12.84
C LEU A 36 11.59 12.65 12.59
N PRO A 37 11.91 11.93 11.51
CA PRO A 37 13.27 11.54 11.27
C PRO A 37 14.10 12.81 11.15
N LYS A 38 15.16 12.90 11.97
CA LYS A 38 16.04 14.06 12.11
C LYS A 38 16.29 14.70 10.74
N PRO A 39 16.22 16.04 10.61
CA PRO A 39 16.53 16.70 9.35
C PRO A 39 17.94 16.27 8.93
N LEU A 40 18.03 15.59 7.80
CA LEU A 40 19.33 15.20 7.25
C LEU A 40 20.01 16.48 6.79
N GLY A 41 21.22 16.73 7.29
CA GLY A 41 22.02 17.89 6.95
C GLY A 41 22.06 18.13 5.44
N ARG A 42 22.03 19.42 5.08
CA ARG A 42 22.09 19.92 3.70
C ARG A 42 23.36 19.38 3.01
N GLY A 43 23.20 18.35 2.18
CA GLY A 43 24.28 17.77 1.38
C GLY A 43 24.16 16.26 1.21
N LEU A 44 23.29 15.79 0.32
CA LEU A 44 23.44 14.46 -0.26
C LEU A 44 24.01 14.64 -1.67
N PRO A 45 25.12 13.97 -2.02
CA PRO A 45 25.54 13.88 -3.41
C PRO A 45 24.45 13.14 -4.17
N GLU A 46 24.07 13.64 -5.34
CA GLU A 46 23.20 12.92 -6.28
C GLU A 46 23.95 11.66 -6.74
N GLY A 47 23.87 10.59 -5.94
CA GLY A 47 24.49 9.32 -6.23
C GLY A 47 23.82 8.66 -7.43
N ASP A 48 24.66 8.14 -8.33
CA ASP A 48 24.26 7.45 -9.56
C ASP A 48 23.07 6.49 -9.31
N PRO A 49 21.94 6.65 -10.02
CA PRO A 49 20.81 5.75 -9.95
C PRO A 49 21.09 4.29 -10.25
N SER A 50 22.28 3.92 -10.70
CA SER A 50 22.70 2.53 -10.88
C SER A 50 23.07 1.80 -9.58
N VAL A 51 23.49 2.50 -8.51
CA VAL A 51 24.14 1.88 -7.31
C VAL A 51 23.28 1.94 -6.03
N ALA A 52 21.98 1.66 -6.12
CA ALA A 52 21.21 1.36 -4.90
C ALA A 52 21.41 -0.10 -4.53
N ALA A 53 21.97 -0.37 -3.34
CA ALA A 53 22.22 -1.72 -2.86
C ALA A 53 20.90 -2.50 -2.66
N VAL A 54 19.80 -1.80 -2.38
CA VAL A 54 18.47 -2.37 -2.24
C VAL A 54 17.43 -1.48 -2.94
N ARG A 55 16.55 -2.10 -3.73
CA ARG A 55 15.37 -1.45 -4.32
C ARG A 55 14.15 -2.30 -3.97
N VAL A 56 13.13 -1.71 -3.38
CA VAL A 56 12.00 -2.47 -2.84
C VAL A 56 10.71 -1.67 -2.93
N LEU A 57 9.60 -2.33 -3.27
CA LEU A 57 8.26 -1.78 -3.11
C LEU A 57 7.78 -2.12 -1.70
N VAL A 58 7.35 -1.11 -0.96
CA VAL A 58 6.90 -1.26 0.42
C VAL A 58 5.39 -1.19 0.47
N ASP A 59 4.81 -2.17 1.15
CA ASP A 59 3.39 -2.28 1.45
C ASP A 59 2.97 -1.29 2.56
N THR A 60 1.68 -1.06 2.71
CA THR A 60 1.12 -0.07 3.62
C THR A 60 1.36 -0.40 5.08
N ASP A 61 1.24 -1.68 5.46
CA ASP A 61 1.46 -2.15 6.82
C ASP A 61 2.88 -1.86 7.32
N ILE A 62 3.90 -2.07 6.48
CA ILE A 62 5.29 -1.76 6.78
C ILE A 62 5.51 -0.26 7.01
N LEU A 63 4.90 0.60 6.18
CA LEU A 63 4.99 2.05 6.39
C LEU A 63 4.24 2.49 7.64
N ILE A 64 3.10 1.87 7.97
CA ILE A 64 2.39 2.11 9.23
C ILE A 64 3.28 1.75 10.41
N ASP A 65 3.93 0.58 10.39
CA ASP A 65 4.80 0.13 11.47
C ASP A 65 6.04 1.03 11.61
N TYR A 66 6.61 1.47 10.49
CA TYR A 66 7.70 2.45 10.48
C TYR A 66 7.29 3.78 11.10
N PHE A 67 6.14 4.33 10.73
CA PHE A 67 5.68 5.59 11.33
C PHE A 67 5.34 5.41 12.81
N ASN A 68 4.68 4.32 13.20
CA ASN A 68 4.25 4.13 14.58
C ASN A 68 5.38 3.80 15.55
N THR A 69 6.32 2.96 15.14
CA THR A 69 7.29 2.32 16.05
C THR A 69 8.74 2.51 15.62
N GLY A 70 9.00 3.06 14.43
CA GLY A 70 10.33 3.12 13.85
C GLY A 70 10.83 1.78 13.30
N ALA A 71 9.97 0.76 13.25
CA ALA A 71 10.29 -0.55 12.67
C ALA A 71 10.81 -0.40 11.24
N HIS A 72 11.73 -1.28 10.84
CA HIS A 72 12.39 -1.23 9.52
C HIS A 72 13.22 0.04 9.26
N GLY A 73 13.50 0.86 10.28
CA GLY A 73 14.28 2.09 10.14
C GLY A 73 15.68 1.91 9.55
N GLY A 74 16.31 0.74 9.77
CA GLY A 74 17.58 0.39 9.14
C GLY A 74 17.51 0.28 7.61
N LEU A 75 16.37 -0.14 7.04
CA LEU A 75 16.17 -0.21 5.59
C LEU A 75 15.57 1.09 5.04
N LEU A 76 14.50 1.59 5.68
CA LEU A 76 13.76 2.76 5.19
C LEU A 76 14.52 4.08 5.41
N GLY A 77 15.45 4.10 6.36
CA GLY A 77 16.31 5.24 6.65
C GLY A 77 17.70 5.18 5.98
N ASP A 78 18.06 4.07 5.34
CA ASP A 78 19.37 3.93 4.69
C ASP A 78 19.41 4.70 3.36
N PRO A 79 20.33 5.68 3.19
CA PRO A 79 20.46 6.43 1.94
C PRO A 79 20.86 5.57 0.74
N ARG A 80 21.38 4.35 0.95
CA ARG A 80 21.69 3.39 -0.12
C ARG A 80 20.46 2.59 -0.58
N SER A 81 19.35 2.70 0.14
CA SER A 81 18.11 1.99 -0.16
C SER A 81 17.16 2.89 -0.96
N ARG A 82 16.61 2.34 -2.04
CA ARG A 82 15.57 3.00 -2.84
C ARG A 82 14.21 2.39 -2.53
N ILE A 83 13.44 3.13 -1.75
CA ILE A 83 12.13 2.75 -1.31
C ILE A 83 11.08 3.25 -2.31
N TYR A 84 10.25 2.35 -2.78
CA TYR A 84 9.10 2.64 -3.63
C TYR A 84 7.81 2.37 -2.86
N TYR A 85 6.75 3.10 -3.19
CA TYR A 85 5.40 2.84 -2.67
C TYR A 85 4.37 3.07 -3.77
N SER A 86 3.21 2.42 -3.65
CA SER A 86 2.14 2.52 -4.65
C SER A 86 1.22 3.71 -4.38
N VAL A 87 0.43 4.11 -5.39
CA VAL A 87 -0.67 5.07 -5.19
C VAL A 87 -1.71 4.57 -4.18
N VAL A 88 -1.90 3.26 -4.06
CA VAL A 88 -2.83 2.64 -3.10
C VAL A 88 -2.31 2.87 -1.69
N THR A 89 -1.04 2.59 -1.47
CA THR A 89 -0.36 2.83 -0.20
C THR A 89 -0.45 4.30 0.23
N ARG A 90 -0.26 5.23 -0.72
CA ARG A 90 -0.46 6.67 -0.46
C ARG A 90 -1.88 6.99 -0.01
N LYS A 91 -2.88 6.45 -0.72
CA LYS A 91 -4.30 6.64 -0.41
C LYS A 91 -4.60 6.12 1.00
N GLU A 92 -4.18 4.90 1.32
CA GLU A 92 -4.47 4.26 2.61
C GLU A 92 -3.86 5.01 3.79
N LEU A 93 -2.60 5.45 3.66
CA LEU A 93 -1.92 6.23 4.69
C LEU A 93 -2.60 7.57 4.94
N LEU A 94 -2.96 8.31 3.89
CA LEU A 94 -3.54 9.65 4.03
C LEU A 94 -5.04 9.64 4.34
N ALA A 95 -5.76 8.57 3.98
CA ALA A 95 -7.18 8.40 4.23
C ALA A 95 -7.49 7.67 5.54
N LYS A 96 -6.48 7.32 6.34
CA LYS A 96 -6.68 6.63 7.62
C LYS A 96 -7.52 7.50 8.57
N LYS A 97 -8.58 6.91 9.12
CA LYS A 97 -9.47 7.58 10.07
C LYS A 97 -8.72 7.91 11.36
N GLY A 98 -9.01 9.07 11.92
CA GLY A 98 -8.41 9.53 13.18
C GLY A 98 -7.12 10.33 13.03
N LEU A 99 -6.58 10.49 11.81
CA LEU A 99 -5.42 11.36 11.60
C LEU A 99 -5.81 12.85 11.70
N SER A 100 -5.11 13.57 12.54
CA SER A 100 -5.09 15.03 12.55
C SER A 100 -4.48 15.59 11.25
N SER A 101 -4.71 16.88 10.99
CA SER A 101 -4.07 17.57 9.86
C SER A 101 -2.56 17.60 9.98
N ALA A 102 -2.03 17.72 11.20
CA ALA A 102 -0.58 17.69 11.46
C ALA A 102 0.03 16.32 11.13
N GLU A 103 -0.61 15.23 11.56
CA GLU A 103 -0.14 13.87 11.26
C GLU A 103 -0.20 13.57 9.75
N ARG A 104 -1.26 13.99 9.06
CA ARG A 104 -1.33 13.88 7.59
C ARG A 104 -0.21 14.64 6.90
N GLY A 105 0.11 15.84 7.38
CA GLY A 105 1.24 16.64 6.89
C GLY A 105 2.58 15.94 7.10
N ALA A 106 2.80 15.38 8.30
CA ALA A 106 4.02 14.65 8.63
C ALA A 106 4.19 13.39 7.75
N ILE A 107 3.13 12.62 7.55
CA ILE A 107 3.14 11.45 6.65
C ILE A 107 3.45 11.88 5.22
N ALA A 108 2.77 12.93 4.73
CA ALA A 108 2.99 13.42 3.36
C ALA A 108 4.44 13.88 3.15
N GLU A 109 5.03 14.58 4.11
CA GLU A 109 6.42 15.03 4.05
C GLU A 109 7.39 13.85 4.11
N ALA A 110 7.15 12.87 4.98
CA ALA A 110 7.98 11.66 5.05
C ALA A 110 7.94 10.86 3.73
N LEU A 111 6.77 10.74 3.11
CA LEU A 111 6.60 10.05 1.83
C LEU A 111 7.39 10.70 0.68
N ARG A 112 7.75 11.99 0.75
CA ARG A 112 8.57 12.66 -0.27
C ARG A 112 9.98 12.08 -0.40
N ARG A 113 10.46 11.38 0.63
CA ARG A 113 11.76 10.68 0.62
C ARG A 113 11.70 9.40 -0.20
N PHE A 114 10.51 8.85 -0.40
CA PHE A 114 10.29 7.61 -1.14
C PHE A 114 9.79 7.89 -2.55
N ARG A 115 9.88 6.90 -3.43
CA ARG A 115 9.48 7.02 -4.83
C ARG A 115 8.06 6.49 -5.03
N LEU A 116 7.12 7.39 -5.27
CA LEU A 116 5.77 7.02 -5.68
C LEU A 116 5.81 6.32 -7.05
N VAL A 117 5.19 5.16 -7.15
CA VAL A 117 4.94 4.51 -8.44
C VAL A 117 3.55 4.92 -8.94
N PRO A 118 3.46 5.71 -10.03
CA PRO A 118 2.17 6.12 -10.57
C PRO A 118 1.45 4.93 -11.20
N LEU A 119 0.11 4.95 -11.10
CA LEU A 119 -0.73 3.98 -11.78
C LEU A 119 -0.73 4.27 -13.29
N GLY A 120 -0.26 3.30 -14.08
CA GLY A 120 -0.25 3.38 -15.54
C GLY A 120 -0.94 2.18 -16.18
N SER A 121 -1.11 2.21 -17.50
CA SER A 121 -1.79 1.17 -18.28
C SER A 121 -1.18 -0.23 -18.06
N ALA A 122 0.14 -0.34 -17.99
CA ALA A 122 0.83 -1.61 -17.72
C ALA A 122 0.46 -2.20 -16.34
N ILE A 123 0.37 -1.37 -15.30
CA ILE A 123 -0.04 -1.80 -13.96
C ILE A 123 -1.51 -2.18 -13.95
N ALA A 124 -2.37 -1.38 -14.59
CA ALA A 124 -3.80 -1.68 -14.70
C ALA A 124 -4.07 -3.00 -15.45
N GLY A 125 -3.37 -3.26 -16.56
CA GLY A 125 -3.48 -4.52 -17.30
C GLY A 125 -2.95 -5.71 -16.51
N ARG A 126 -1.86 -5.54 -15.75
CA ARG A 126 -1.34 -6.59 -14.86
C ARG A 126 -2.30 -6.87 -13.71
N TYR A 127 -2.87 -5.83 -13.11
CA TYR A 127 -3.89 -5.92 -12.06
C TYR A 127 -5.11 -6.72 -12.53
N TRP A 128 -5.67 -6.40 -13.70
CA TRP A 128 -6.79 -7.16 -14.27
C TRP A 128 -6.45 -8.65 -14.41
N SER A 129 -5.26 -8.94 -14.94
CA SER A 129 -4.77 -10.31 -15.11
C SER A 129 -4.63 -11.05 -13.77
N LEU A 130 -4.17 -10.36 -12.72
CA LEU A 130 -4.06 -10.93 -11.37
C LEU A 130 -5.44 -11.18 -10.76
N ARG A 131 -6.38 -10.24 -10.87
CA ARG A 131 -7.76 -10.39 -10.35
C ARG A 131 -8.50 -11.56 -10.98
N ARG A 132 -8.22 -11.89 -12.24
CA ARG A 132 -8.78 -13.09 -12.89
C ARG A 132 -8.13 -14.39 -12.43
N ARG A 133 -6.82 -14.37 -12.13
CA ARG A 133 -6.06 -15.57 -11.77
C ARG A 133 -6.11 -15.89 -10.28
N TYR A 134 -6.28 -14.87 -9.44
CA TYR A 134 -6.30 -14.95 -7.99
C TYR A 134 -7.53 -14.19 -7.47
N PRO A 135 -8.73 -14.80 -7.54
CA PRO A 135 -9.98 -14.13 -7.15
C PRO A 135 -9.99 -13.72 -5.66
N ASP A 136 -9.31 -14.49 -4.82
CA ASP A 136 -9.20 -14.28 -3.36
C ASP A 136 -8.20 -13.18 -2.96
N LEU A 137 -7.35 -12.71 -3.88
CA LEU A 137 -6.40 -11.64 -3.61
C LEU A 137 -7.12 -10.29 -3.60
N GLU A 138 -7.14 -9.58 -2.46
CA GLU A 138 -7.88 -8.32 -2.32
C GLU A 138 -7.54 -7.29 -3.41
N LYS A 139 -8.44 -6.33 -3.67
CA LYS A 139 -8.26 -5.38 -4.78
C LYS A 139 -7.00 -4.54 -4.58
N GLU A 140 -6.80 -4.06 -3.37
CA GLU A 140 -5.66 -3.27 -2.93
C GLU A 140 -4.36 -4.09 -3.05
N ASP A 141 -4.34 -5.30 -2.48
CA ASP A 141 -3.22 -6.26 -2.56
C ASP A 141 -2.88 -6.61 -4.01
N ALA A 142 -3.87 -6.90 -4.86
CA ALA A 142 -3.67 -7.19 -6.27
C ALA A 142 -3.04 -6.02 -7.02
N LEU A 143 -3.37 -4.78 -6.65
CA LEU A 143 -2.81 -3.59 -7.27
C LEU A 143 -1.37 -3.34 -6.82
N ILE A 144 -1.05 -3.63 -5.56
CA ILE A 144 0.31 -3.62 -5.03
C ILE A 144 1.16 -4.70 -5.71
N ALA A 145 0.66 -5.93 -5.80
CA ALA A 145 1.33 -7.04 -6.49
C ALA A 145 1.57 -6.72 -7.97
N ALA A 146 0.58 -6.14 -8.66
CA ALA A 146 0.71 -5.68 -10.05
C ALA A 146 1.82 -4.63 -10.19
N THR A 147 1.89 -3.69 -9.26
CA THR A 147 2.92 -2.65 -9.21
C THR A 147 4.31 -3.25 -9.07
N ALA A 148 4.49 -4.17 -8.11
CA ALA A 148 5.75 -4.88 -7.89
C ALA A 148 6.20 -5.66 -9.13
N LEU A 149 5.28 -6.42 -9.73
CA LEU A 149 5.54 -7.23 -10.92
C LEU A 149 5.95 -6.39 -12.13
N VAL A 150 5.21 -5.31 -12.42
CA VAL A 150 5.50 -4.43 -13.57
C VAL A 150 6.82 -3.69 -13.39
N LYS A 151 7.14 -3.25 -12.16
CA LYS A 151 8.40 -2.57 -11.86
C LYS A 151 9.56 -3.51 -11.57
N LYS A 152 9.32 -4.82 -11.54
CA LYS A 152 10.30 -5.86 -11.18
C LYS A 152 10.97 -5.56 -9.82
N LEU A 153 10.17 -5.11 -8.87
CA LEU A 153 10.62 -4.79 -7.52
C LEU A 153 10.21 -5.92 -6.56
N PRO A 154 11.09 -6.34 -5.64
CA PRO A 154 10.66 -7.18 -4.55
C PRO A 154 9.67 -6.41 -3.65
N LEU A 155 8.68 -7.10 -3.11
CA LEU A 155 7.66 -6.55 -2.22
C LEU A 155 8.03 -6.82 -0.77
N LEU A 156 8.13 -5.76 0.03
CA LEU A 156 8.23 -5.84 1.49
C LEU A 156 6.84 -5.63 2.09
N THR A 157 6.34 -6.65 2.77
CA THR A 157 4.99 -6.72 3.36
C THR A 157 5.02 -7.54 4.65
N GLY A 158 4.20 -7.19 5.63
CA GLY A 158 3.92 -7.99 6.82
C GLY A 158 2.85 -9.08 6.58
N ASN A 159 2.15 -9.05 5.44
CA ASN A 159 1.06 -9.97 5.08
C ASN A 159 1.49 -11.04 4.06
N TRP A 160 2.57 -11.77 4.35
CA TRP A 160 3.31 -12.60 3.37
C TRP A 160 2.43 -13.72 2.81
N LYS A 161 1.47 -14.19 3.61
CA LYS A 161 0.48 -15.22 3.24
C LYS A 161 -0.39 -14.80 2.05
N HIS A 162 -0.69 -13.51 1.92
CA HIS A 162 -1.52 -12.97 0.83
C HIS A 162 -0.76 -12.97 -0.50
N PHE A 163 0.57 -12.82 -0.45
CA PHE A 163 1.37 -12.61 -1.66
C PHE A 163 2.17 -13.83 -2.11
N ARG A 164 2.45 -14.79 -1.21
CA ARG A 164 3.30 -15.96 -1.50
C ARG A 164 2.84 -16.83 -2.67
N HIS A 165 1.55 -16.82 -2.97
CA HIS A 165 0.96 -17.64 -4.05
C HIS A 165 0.89 -16.90 -5.40
N VAL A 166 1.27 -15.62 -5.43
CA VAL A 166 1.27 -14.81 -6.65
C VAL A 166 2.50 -15.14 -7.50
N ALA A 167 2.29 -15.84 -8.60
CA ALA A 167 3.35 -16.24 -9.51
C ALA A 167 4.20 -15.05 -10.02
N GLY A 168 5.52 -15.18 -9.87
CA GLY A 168 6.52 -14.21 -10.31
C GLY A 168 6.74 -13.03 -9.37
N LEU A 169 6.00 -12.95 -8.27
CA LEU A 169 6.19 -11.89 -7.27
C LEU A 169 7.33 -12.27 -6.33
N ALA A 170 8.40 -11.46 -6.33
CA ALA A 170 9.48 -11.61 -5.38
C ALA A 170 9.09 -10.95 -4.05
N LEU A 171 9.22 -11.68 -2.95
CA LEU A 171 9.06 -11.13 -1.60
C LEU A 171 10.42 -10.76 -1.02
N TYR A 172 10.52 -9.57 -0.45
CA TYR A 172 11.73 -9.10 0.21
C TYR A 172 11.85 -9.76 1.59
N ALA A 173 12.65 -10.81 1.68
CA ALA A 173 13.17 -11.29 2.95
C ALA A 173 14.34 -10.37 3.31
N GLY A 174 14.12 -9.40 4.21
CA GLY A 174 15.21 -8.55 4.67
C GLY A 174 16.38 -9.40 5.16
N ARG A 175 17.62 -8.92 4.95
CA ARG A 175 18.76 -9.41 5.73
C ARG A 175 18.43 -9.12 7.19
N GLN A 176 17.91 -10.11 7.91
CA GLN A 176 18.02 -10.09 9.36
C GLN A 176 19.52 -10.15 9.61
N GLY A 177 20.09 -9.02 10.06
CA GLY A 177 21.45 -9.01 10.56
C GLY A 177 21.55 -10.08 11.63
N ALA A 178 22.44 -11.04 11.40
CA ALA A 178 22.87 -11.96 12.43
C ALA A 178 23.53 -11.17 13.56
N ALA A 179 23.21 -11.59 14.78
CA ALA A 179 23.87 -11.31 16.06
C ALA A 179 23.80 -9.87 16.60
#